data_AF-A0A9Q0ELB9-F1
#
_entry.id   AF-A0A9Q0ELB9-F1
#
_cell.length_a   1.000
_cell.length_b   1.000
_cell.length_c   1.000
_cell.angle_alpha   90.00
_cell.angle_beta   90.00
_cell.angle_gamma   90.00
#
_symmetry.space_group_name_H-M   'P 1'
#
loop_
_entity.id
_entity.type
_entity.pdbx_description
1 polymer ?
#
loop_
_entity_poly.entity_id
_entity_poly.type
_entity_poly.pdbx_seq_one_letter_code
_entity_poly.pdbx_strand_id
1 'polypeptide(L)'
;LSLSLFLFLFLFLFLFLSLSLCLSLILSVVRKLAPNEFPHKLYVQNFSSAVPGTCLALRKWLFSTQEEELLRDNLLGLHYCFYQALDDVKKGFIKTEDSSFQLQKLAEQRKMTAYLSLLRSCEGYNEVLFPDCSCDSRRKGHVITAISIQHFKLHACTEDGTLENQVIAFEWAEMQRWDTDEEGMAFCFEYARGEKKPRWVKIFTPYFNYMHECFERVFCELKWRKQVEEEEEDKDNKNCPDSEYLPPLKTQQKGWRHLGGEIATS
;
A
#
# COMPACT_ATOMS: atom_id res chain seq x y z
N LEU A 1 -24.68 19.28 3.92
CA LEU A 1 -23.20 19.34 3.79
C LEU A 1 -22.87 19.96 2.45
N SER A 2 -22.03 20.99 2.41
CA SER A 2 -21.70 21.73 1.19
C SER A 2 -20.95 20.84 0.18
N LEU A 3 -21.26 20.99 -1.10
CA LEU A 3 -20.57 20.34 -2.23
C LEU A 3 -19.05 20.55 -2.16
N SER A 4 -18.61 21.68 -1.59
CA SER A 4 -17.21 22.01 -1.36
C SER A 4 -16.56 21.16 -0.28
N LEU A 5 -17.29 20.79 0.79
CA LEU A 5 -16.78 19.87 1.81
C LEU A 5 -16.69 18.44 1.27
N PHE A 6 -17.64 18.05 0.39
CA PHE A 6 -17.58 16.77 -0.31
C PHE A 6 -16.42 16.72 -1.29
N LEU A 7 -16.22 17.76 -2.12
CA LEU A 7 -15.04 17.85 -3.00
C LEU A 7 -13.73 17.93 -2.24
N PHE A 8 -13.69 18.62 -1.10
CA PHE A 8 -12.48 18.74 -0.29
C PHE A 8 -12.18 17.44 0.44
N LEU A 9 -13.17 16.76 1.04
CA LEU A 9 -12.97 15.39 1.53
C LEU A 9 -12.61 14.45 0.39
N PHE A 10 -13.25 14.56 -0.77
CA PHE A 10 -12.97 13.72 -1.92
C PHE A 10 -11.54 13.93 -2.42
N LEU A 11 -11.10 15.17 -2.63
CA LEU A 11 -9.72 15.53 -2.99
C LEU A 11 -8.73 15.16 -1.89
N PHE A 12 -9.04 15.38 -0.62
CA PHE A 12 -8.16 15.02 0.51
C PHE A 12 -8.06 13.49 0.65
N LEU A 13 -9.15 12.77 0.46
CA LEU A 13 -9.18 11.30 0.42
C LEU A 13 -8.51 10.74 -0.86
N PHE A 14 -8.58 11.44 -1.99
CA PHE A 14 -7.94 11.02 -3.25
C PHE A 14 -6.44 11.31 -3.27
N LEU A 15 -6.02 12.48 -2.77
CA LEU A 15 -4.61 12.90 -2.70
C LEU A 15 -3.86 12.29 -1.51
N PHE A 16 -4.49 12.12 -0.34
CA PHE A 16 -3.79 11.62 0.86
C PHE A 16 -4.16 10.19 1.26
N LEU A 17 -5.37 9.70 0.96
CA LEU A 17 -5.74 8.31 1.28
C LEU A 17 -5.62 7.34 0.12
N SER A 18 -5.42 7.82 -1.12
CA SER A 18 -5.52 6.99 -2.33
C SER A 18 -6.74 6.07 -2.21
N LEU A 19 -7.94 6.61 -2.19
CA LEU A 19 -9.13 5.76 -2.15
C LEU A 19 -9.40 5.17 -3.53
N SER A 20 -9.60 3.86 -3.59
CA SER A 20 -10.12 3.19 -4.77
C SER A 20 -11.59 2.85 -4.57
N LEU A 21 -12.40 3.13 -5.60
CA LEU A 21 -13.73 2.53 -5.67
C LEU A 21 -13.58 1.10 -6.18
N CYS A 22 -14.09 0.16 -5.41
CA CYS A 22 -14.02 -1.25 -5.72
C CYS A 22 -15.41 -1.88 -5.81
N LEU A 23 -15.55 -2.84 -6.71
CA LEU A 23 -16.71 -3.73 -6.76
C LEU A 23 -16.36 -4.96 -5.91
N SER A 24 -17.11 -5.18 -4.84
CA SER A 24 -17.05 -6.41 -4.07
C SER A 24 -18.04 -7.41 -4.67
N LEU A 25 -17.55 -8.54 -5.18
CA LEU A 25 -18.39 -9.63 -5.70
C LEU A 25 -18.61 -10.72 -4.64
N ILE A 26 -19.66 -11.52 -4.87
CA ILE A 26 -20.26 -12.54 -3.98
C ILE A 26 -19.24 -13.56 -3.43
N LEU A 27 -18.08 -13.69 -4.07
CA LEU A 27 -17.00 -14.63 -3.73
C LEU A 27 -15.89 -14.02 -2.87
N SER A 28 -16.13 -12.93 -2.14
CA SER A 28 -15.14 -12.19 -1.33
C SER A 28 -14.09 -11.39 -2.12
N VAL A 29 -14.09 -11.48 -3.45
CA VAL A 29 -13.10 -10.80 -4.29
C VAL A 29 -13.50 -9.36 -4.54
N VAL A 30 -12.58 -8.46 -4.20
CA VAL A 30 -12.66 -7.03 -4.46
C VAL A 30 -11.86 -6.74 -5.72
N ARG A 31 -12.45 -6.11 -6.74
CA ARG A 31 -11.69 -5.52 -7.85
C ARG A 31 -11.86 -4.02 -7.88
N LYS A 32 -10.80 -3.30 -8.23
CA LYS A 32 -10.87 -1.87 -8.54
C LYS A 32 -11.72 -1.66 -9.79
N LEU A 33 -12.54 -0.61 -9.79
CA LEU A 33 -13.24 -0.21 -11.01
C LEU A 33 -12.23 0.41 -11.98
N ALA A 34 -12.33 0.01 -13.25
CA ALA A 34 -11.55 0.61 -14.30
C ALA A 34 -12.00 2.07 -14.54
N PRO A 35 -11.12 2.96 -15.04
CA PRO A 35 -11.45 4.37 -15.24
C PRO A 35 -12.63 4.64 -16.18
N ASN A 36 -12.91 3.71 -17.08
CA ASN A 36 -14.03 3.76 -18.04
C ASN A 36 -15.32 3.10 -17.51
N GLU A 37 -15.32 2.54 -16.31
CA GLU A 37 -16.51 1.99 -15.66
C GLU A 37 -17.27 3.06 -14.88
N PHE A 38 -18.59 3.11 -15.05
CA PHE A 38 -19.43 4.11 -14.40
C PHE A 38 -20.14 3.51 -13.16
N PRO A 39 -19.84 4.00 -11.94
CA PRO A 39 -20.39 3.44 -10.71
C PRO A 39 -21.92 3.39 -10.68
N HIS A 40 -22.58 4.46 -11.13
CA HIS A 40 -24.04 4.53 -11.20
C HIS A 40 -24.62 3.44 -12.11
N LYS A 41 -24.00 3.18 -13.26
CA LYS A 41 -24.44 2.15 -14.21
C LYS A 41 -24.36 0.76 -13.58
N LEU A 42 -23.23 0.47 -12.91
CA LEU A 42 -23.03 -0.79 -12.19
C LEU A 42 -24.01 -0.94 -11.03
N TYR A 43 -24.26 0.12 -10.26
CA TYR A 43 -25.24 0.11 -9.18
C TYR A 43 -26.64 -0.24 -9.69
N VAL A 44 -27.11 0.41 -10.76
CA VAL A 44 -28.42 0.14 -11.37
C VAL A 44 -28.50 -1.28 -11.92
N GLN A 45 -27.44 -1.76 -12.59
CA GLN A 45 -27.38 -3.13 -13.11
C GLN A 45 -27.41 -4.18 -12.00
N ASN A 46 -26.68 -3.96 -10.90
CA ASN A 46 -26.67 -4.89 -9.76
C ASN A 46 -28.04 -4.93 -9.08
N PHE A 47 -28.73 -3.79 -8.99
CA PHE A 47 -30.08 -3.71 -8.43
C PHE A 47 -31.11 -4.46 -9.31
N SER A 48 -31.00 -4.36 -10.63
CA SER A 48 -31.97 -4.96 -11.56
C SER A 48 -31.71 -6.43 -11.90
N SER A 49 -30.45 -6.87 -11.87
CA SER A 49 -30.04 -8.24 -12.25
C SER A 49 -30.29 -9.29 -11.16
N ALA A 50 -30.73 -8.88 -9.96
CA ALA A 50 -30.95 -9.75 -8.80
C ALA A 50 -29.76 -10.65 -8.43
N VAL A 51 -28.54 -10.33 -8.90
CA VAL A 51 -27.32 -11.04 -8.55
C VAL A 51 -27.01 -10.69 -7.09
N PRO A 52 -27.30 -11.60 -6.13
CA PRO A 52 -27.34 -11.22 -4.73
C PRO A 52 -25.92 -11.13 -4.17
N GLY A 53 -25.47 -9.94 -3.77
CA GLY A 53 -24.21 -9.76 -3.03
C GLY A 53 -23.07 -9.06 -3.78
N THR A 54 -23.38 -8.32 -4.85
CA THR A 54 -22.44 -7.33 -5.41
C THR A 54 -22.70 -5.94 -4.83
N CYS A 55 -21.68 -5.30 -4.24
CA CYS A 55 -21.79 -3.93 -3.76
C CYS A 55 -20.58 -3.07 -4.18
N LEU A 56 -20.82 -1.76 -4.29
CA LEU A 56 -19.76 -0.79 -4.44
C LEU A 56 -19.22 -0.44 -3.06
N ALA A 57 -17.90 -0.46 -2.90
CA ALA A 57 -17.22 -0.10 -1.68
C ALA A 57 -16.08 0.88 -1.98
N LEU A 58 -15.88 1.86 -1.10
CA LEU A 58 -14.64 2.63 -1.09
C LEU A 58 -13.65 1.89 -0.22
N ARG A 59 -12.47 1.57 -0.76
CA ARG A 59 -11.39 0.91 -0.04
C ARG A 59 -10.09 1.69 -0.13
N LYS A 60 -9.30 1.64 0.93
CA LYS A 60 -7.93 2.15 0.97
C LYS A 60 -7.12 1.48 -0.14
N TRP A 61 -6.42 2.27 -0.96
CA TRP A 61 -5.48 1.82 -1.99
C TRP A 61 -4.04 2.07 -1.53
N LEU A 62 -3.71 1.48 -0.38
CA LEU A 62 -2.38 1.51 0.23
C LEU A 62 -2.03 0.10 0.68
N PHE A 63 -0.82 -0.33 0.34
CA PHE A 63 -0.26 -1.60 0.81
C PHE A 63 0.62 -1.39 2.06
N SER A 64 1.28 -0.25 2.14
CA SER A 64 2.16 0.12 3.23
C SER A 64 1.41 0.57 4.50
N THR A 65 1.92 0.16 5.66
CA THR A 65 1.41 0.58 6.97
C THR A 65 1.98 1.94 7.38
N GLN A 66 3.17 2.33 6.93
CA GLN A 66 3.81 3.60 7.27
C GLN A 66 2.96 4.80 6.78
N GLU A 67 2.52 4.77 5.53
CA GLU A 67 1.68 5.82 4.93
C GLU A 67 0.30 5.87 5.59
N GLU A 68 -0.24 4.71 5.99
CA GLU A 68 -1.48 4.66 6.77
C GLU A 68 -1.31 5.31 8.15
N GLU A 69 -0.13 5.22 8.76
CA GLU A 69 0.14 5.84 10.05
C GLU A 69 0.17 7.36 10.00
N LEU A 70 0.40 7.96 8.83
CA LEU A 70 0.24 9.41 8.63
C LEU A 70 -1.22 9.87 8.85
N LEU A 71 -2.18 8.94 8.76
CA LEU A 71 -3.60 9.19 8.99
C LEU A 71 -4.00 9.00 10.45
N ARG A 72 -3.08 8.58 11.33
CA ARG A 72 -3.36 8.22 12.74
C ARG A 72 -4.03 9.36 13.51
N ASP A 73 -3.57 10.59 13.30
CA ASP A 73 -4.06 11.77 14.01
C ASP A 73 -5.30 12.39 13.33
N ASN A 74 -5.67 11.89 12.15
CA ASN A 74 -6.91 12.26 11.48
C ASN A 74 -8.05 11.33 11.93
N LEU A 75 -9.01 11.86 12.70
CA LEU A 75 -10.12 11.06 13.23
C LEU A 75 -10.93 10.32 12.15
N LEU A 76 -11.15 10.95 10.99
CA LEU A 76 -11.88 10.32 9.89
C LEU A 76 -11.05 9.21 9.23
N GLY A 77 -9.75 9.44 9.02
CA GLY A 77 -8.81 8.44 8.52
C GLY A 77 -8.70 7.23 9.45
N LEU A 78 -8.60 7.48 10.76
CA LEU A 78 -8.58 6.44 11.79
C LEU A 78 -9.87 5.61 11.78
N HIS A 79 -11.03 6.26 11.77
CA HIS A 79 -12.33 5.58 11.66
C HIS A 79 -12.41 4.73 10.40
N TYR A 80 -11.99 5.29 9.27
CA TYR A 80 -12.02 4.61 7.99
C TYR A 80 -11.16 3.33 7.98
N CYS A 81 -9.91 3.44 8.41
CA CYS A 81 -9.01 2.29 8.52
C CYS A 81 -9.55 1.24 9.50
N PHE A 82 -10.08 1.68 10.65
CA PHE A 82 -10.65 0.79 11.66
C PHE A 82 -11.85 -0.02 11.15
N TYR A 83 -12.83 0.62 10.49
CA TYR A 83 -14.01 -0.10 9.99
C TYR A 83 -13.70 -0.97 8.78
N GLN A 84 -12.78 -0.56 7.90
CA GLN A 84 -12.29 -1.43 6.83
C GLN A 84 -11.62 -2.68 7.42
N ALA A 85 -10.73 -2.50 8.41
CA ALA A 85 -10.05 -3.59 9.09
C ALA A 85 -11.01 -4.57 9.79
N LEU A 86 -12.10 -4.07 10.40
CA LEU A 86 -13.14 -4.92 10.98
C LEU A 86 -13.83 -5.79 9.92
N ASP A 87 -14.16 -5.21 8.76
CA ASP A 87 -14.77 -5.93 7.64
C ASP A 87 -13.82 -7.01 7.09
N ASP A 88 -12.53 -6.70 6.98
CA ASP A 88 -11.51 -7.62 6.47
C ASP A 88 -11.26 -8.81 7.41
N VAL A 89 -11.27 -8.58 8.73
CA VAL A 89 -11.24 -9.66 9.73
C VAL A 89 -12.50 -10.51 9.63
N LYS A 90 -13.69 -9.89 9.53
CA LYS A 90 -14.96 -10.60 9.42
C LYS A 90 -15.04 -11.48 8.16
N LYS A 91 -14.44 -11.02 7.06
CA LYS A 91 -14.35 -11.75 5.79
C LYS A 91 -13.25 -12.81 5.76
N GLY A 92 -12.41 -12.87 6.80
CA GLY A 92 -11.31 -13.84 6.90
C GLY A 92 -10.09 -13.51 6.04
N PHE A 93 -9.95 -12.26 5.57
CA PHE A 93 -8.75 -11.84 4.81
C PHE A 93 -7.53 -11.69 5.70
N ILE A 94 -7.75 -11.41 6.99
CA ILE A 94 -6.68 -11.25 7.97
C ILE A 94 -6.81 -12.39 8.98
N LYS A 95 -5.73 -13.16 9.14
CA LYS A 95 -5.69 -14.25 10.10
C LYS A 95 -5.51 -13.67 11.49
N THR A 96 -6.43 -14.01 12.40
CA THR A 96 -6.49 -13.41 13.75
C THR A 96 -6.51 -14.44 14.86
N GLU A 97 -6.22 -15.72 14.58
CA GLU A 97 -6.38 -16.84 15.52
C GLU A 97 -5.75 -16.57 16.90
N ASP A 98 -4.46 -16.20 16.93
CA ASP A 98 -3.70 -15.93 18.15
C ASP A 98 -4.12 -14.65 18.89
N SER A 99 -4.75 -13.69 18.20
CA SER A 99 -5.09 -12.36 18.73
C SER A 99 -6.61 -12.10 18.80
N SER A 100 -7.43 -13.10 18.48
CA SER A 100 -8.87 -12.98 18.25
C SER A 100 -9.61 -12.37 19.44
N PHE A 101 -9.37 -12.90 20.64
CA PHE A 101 -9.99 -12.40 21.88
C PHE A 101 -9.60 -10.95 22.19
N GLN A 102 -8.32 -10.61 22.03
CA GLN A 102 -7.83 -9.26 22.29
C GLN A 102 -8.40 -8.25 21.28
N LEU A 103 -8.43 -8.61 19.99
CA LEU A 103 -9.02 -7.80 18.92
C LEU A 103 -10.51 -7.56 19.17
N GLN A 104 -11.26 -8.60 19.55
CA GLN A 104 -12.69 -8.46 19.89
C GLN A 104 -12.90 -7.47 21.03
N LYS A 105 -12.15 -7.59 22.13
CA LYS A 105 -12.24 -6.68 23.27
C LYS A 105 -11.91 -5.24 22.88
N LEU A 106 -10.88 -5.03 22.06
CA LEU A 106 -10.51 -3.69 21.59
C LEU A 106 -11.58 -3.09 20.68
N ALA A 107 -12.22 -3.90 19.84
CA ALA A 107 -13.33 -3.48 18.97
C ALA A 107 -14.56 -3.07 19.78
N GLU A 108 -14.98 -3.87 20.77
CA GLU A 108 -16.13 -3.58 21.66
C GLU A 108 -15.91 -2.29 22.47
N GLN A 109 -14.67 -2.07 22.93
CA GLN A 109 -14.27 -0.87 23.65
C GLN A 109 -14.02 0.35 22.74
N ARG A 110 -14.14 0.19 21.42
CA ARG A 110 -13.82 1.21 20.40
C ARG A 110 -12.41 1.80 20.55
N LYS A 111 -11.45 0.99 20.99
CA LYS A 111 -10.03 1.38 21.10
C LYS A 111 -9.33 1.27 19.74
N MET A 112 -9.73 2.13 18.81
CA MET A 112 -9.39 2.02 17.38
C MET A 112 -7.88 2.00 17.10
N THR A 113 -7.12 2.91 17.72
CA THR A 113 -5.65 2.98 17.53
C THR A 113 -4.96 1.72 18.00
N ALA A 114 -5.35 1.20 19.18
CA ALA A 114 -4.78 -0.04 19.71
C ALA A 114 -5.20 -1.27 18.89
N TYR A 115 -6.44 -1.30 18.39
CA TYR A 115 -6.93 -2.34 17.50
C TYR A 115 -6.11 -2.41 16.22
N LEU A 116 -5.94 -1.26 15.53
CA LEU A 116 -5.15 -1.18 14.31
C LEU A 116 -3.68 -1.50 14.54
N SER A 117 -3.09 -1.04 15.65
CA SER A 117 -1.69 -1.34 16.00
C SER A 117 -1.46 -2.84 16.16
N LEU A 118 -2.38 -3.55 16.81
CA LEU A 118 -2.32 -5.01 16.95
C LEU A 118 -2.49 -5.69 15.58
N LEU A 119 -3.52 -5.30 14.83
CA LEU A 119 -3.88 -5.97 13.58
C LEU A 119 -2.85 -5.82 12.47
N ARG A 120 -2.07 -4.73 12.44
CA ARG A 120 -0.96 -4.53 11.49
C ARG A 120 0.13 -5.60 11.57
N SER A 121 0.23 -6.31 12.70
CA SER A 121 1.16 -7.42 12.88
C SER A 121 0.60 -8.78 12.43
N CYS A 122 -0.69 -8.85 12.11
CA CYS A 122 -1.35 -10.08 11.70
C CYS A 122 -1.12 -10.39 10.21
N GLU A 123 -1.05 -11.69 9.88
CA GLU A 123 -0.91 -12.16 8.50
C GLU A 123 -2.15 -11.78 7.67
N GLY A 124 -1.92 -11.27 6.45
CA GLY A 124 -2.98 -10.82 5.54
C GLY A 124 -3.37 -9.35 5.69
N TYR A 125 -2.83 -8.61 6.68
CA TYR A 125 -3.09 -7.18 6.78
C TYR A 125 -2.49 -6.41 5.60
N ASN A 126 -3.30 -5.59 4.92
CA ASN A 126 -2.97 -4.90 3.66
C ASN A 126 -2.49 -5.84 2.54
N GLU A 127 -2.94 -7.09 2.55
CA GLU A 127 -2.71 -8.05 1.49
C GLU A 127 -3.96 -8.18 0.60
N VAL A 128 -3.74 -8.25 -0.71
CA VAL A 128 -4.81 -8.51 -1.69
C VAL A 128 -4.71 -9.97 -2.11
N LEU A 129 -5.73 -10.76 -1.74
CA LEU A 129 -5.92 -12.13 -2.20
C LEU A 129 -6.78 -12.16 -3.44
N PHE A 130 -6.35 -12.93 -4.43
CA PHE A 130 -7.11 -13.21 -5.65
C PHE A 130 -7.68 -14.62 -5.59
N PRO A 131 -8.83 -14.87 -6.23
CA PRO A 131 -9.40 -16.21 -6.31
C PRO A 131 -8.43 -17.16 -7.02
N ASP A 132 -8.64 -18.45 -6.78
CA ASP A 132 -7.82 -19.49 -7.37
C ASP A 132 -7.86 -19.41 -8.91
N CYS A 133 -6.70 -19.60 -9.52
CA CYS A 133 -6.54 -19.52 -10.96
C CYS A 133 -5.42 -20.43 -11.46
N SER A 134 -5.44 -20.74 -12.74
CA SER A 134 -4.39 -21.55 -13.36
C SER A 134 -3.12 -20.72 -13.61
N CYS A 135 -1.96 -21.38 -13.57
CA CYS A 135 -0.66 -20.75 -13.78
C CYS A 135 0.28 -21.68 -14.54
N ASP A 136 1.02 -21.15 -15.52
CA ASP A 136 1.93 -21.94 -16.38
C ASP A 136 3.12 -22.56 -15.62
N SER A 137 3.39 -22.10 -14.41
CA SER A 137 4.43 -22.64 -13.54
C SER A 137 4.00 -23.91 -12.81
N ARG A 138 2.71 -24.25 -12.84
CA ARG A 138 2.18 -25.44 -12.20
C ARG A 138 1.44 -26.31 -13.22
N ARG A 139 1.84 -27.58 -13.33
CA ARG A 139 1.28 -28.51 -14.33
C ARG A 139 -0.11 -29.03 -13.99
N LYS A 140 -0.50 -29.04 -12.71
CA LYS A 140 -1.78 -29.57 -12.21
C LYS A 140 -2.28 -28.69 -11.08
N GLY A 141 -3.58 -28.44 -11.02
CA GLY A 141 -4.23 -27.60 -10.02
C GLY A 141 -3.96 -26.10 -10.20
N HIS A 142 -4.43 -25.30 -9.25
CA HIS A 142 -4.45 -23.84 -9.31
C HIS A 142 -3.44 -23.20 -8.35
N VAL A 143 -3.41 -21.88 -8.35
CA VAL A 143 -2.75 -21.03 -7.37
C VAL A 143 -3.71 -19.95 -6.87
N ILE A 144 -3.60 -19.61 -5.58
CA ILE A 144 -4.15 -18.39 -4.99
C ILE A 144 -3.00 -17.40 -4.85
N THR A 145 -3.15 -16.21 -5.45
CA THR A 145 -2.11 -15.19 -5.38
C THR A 145 -2.37 -14.19 -4.27
N ALA A 146 -1.32 -13.84 -3.54
CA ALA A 146 -1.35 -12.85 -2.48
C ALA A 146 -0.34 -11.73 -2.78
N ILE A 147 -0.80 -10.49 -2.81
CA ILE A 147 0.03 -9.31 -3.07
C ILE A 147 0.03 -8.41 -1.82
N SER A 148 1.18 -8.19 -1.21
CA SER A 148 1.38 -7.25 -0.09
C SER A 148 2.59 -6.35 -0.35
N ILE A 149 2.79 -5.31 0.47
CA ILE A 149 4.00 -4.49 0.35
C ILE A 149 5.29 -5.27 0.69
N GLN A 150 5.17 -6.38 1.42
CA GLN A 150 6.31 -7.21 1.83
C GLN A 150 6.65 -8.28 0.80
N HIS A 151 5.65 -8.90 0.17
CA HIS A 151 5.89 -10.04 -0.71
C HIS A 151 4.79 -10.21 -1.76
N PHE A 152 5.14 -10.92 -2.81
CA PHE A 152 4.20 -11.56 -3.71
C PHE A 152 4.23 -13.08 -3.51
N LYS A 153 3.10 -13.74 -3.31
CA LYS A 153 3.03 -15.18 -3.07
C LYS A 153 2.10 -15.89 -4.05
N LEU A 154 2.48 -17.11 -4.39
CA LEU A 154 1.63 -18.10 -5.04
C LEU A 154 1.43 -19.28 -4.08
N HIS A 155 0.22 -19.40 -3.55
CA HIS A 155 -0.20 -20.54 -2.74
C HIS A 155 -0.74 -21.62 -3.68
N ALA A 156 -0.13 -22.80 -3.71
CA ALA A 156 -0.69 -23.91 -4.46
C ALA A 156 -2.03 -24.32 -3.85
N CYS A 157 -3.01 -24.61 -4.71
CA CYS A 157 -4.30 -25.13 -4.30
C CYS A 157 -4.84 -26.10 -5.34
N THR A 158 -5.81 -26.92 -4.97
CA THR A 158 -6.54 -27.75 -5.93
C THR A 158 -7.37 -26.89 -6.89
N GLU A 159 -7.94 -27.49 -7.94
CA GLU A 159 -8.79 -26.77 -8.92
C GLU A 159 -10.11 -26.26 -8.31
N ASP A 160 -10.50 -26.77 -7.15
CA ASP A 160 -11.61 -26.31 -6.31
C ASP A 160 -11.18 -25.28 -5.24
N GLY A 161 -9.93 -24.83 -5.26
CA GLY A 161 -9.43 -23.77 -4.37
C GLY A 161 -8.99 -24.23 -2.98
N THR A 162 -8.91 -25.55 -2.73
CA THR A 162 -8.42 -26.08 -1.44
C THR A 162 -6.89 -25.93 -1.36
N LEU A 163 -6.39 -25.20 -0.35
CA LEU A 163 -4.96 -24.92 -0.17
C LEU A 163 -4.13 -26.20 0.00
N GLU A 164 -2.96 -26.21 -0.63
CA GLU A 164 -1.93 -27.23 -0.50
C GLU A 164 -0.72 -26.69 0.29
N ASN A 165 0.12 -27.59 0.82
CA ASN A 165 1.32 -27.24 1.59
C ASN A 165 2.51 -26.86 0.68
N GLN A 166 2.28 -25.97 -0.28
CA GLN A 166 3.33 -25.39 -1.13
C GLN A 166 3.03 -23.93 -1.38
N VAL A 167 3.99 -23.06 -1.01
CA VAL A 167 3.92 -21.63 -1.25
C VAL A 167 5.22 -21.18 -1.90
N ILE A 168 5.12 -20.40 -2.97
CA ILE A 168 6.26 -19.73 -3.59
C ILE A 168 6.12 -18.24 -3.27
N ALA A 169 7.01 -17.73 -2.41
CA ALA A 169 7.11 -16.31 -2.10
C ALA A 169 8.19 -15.68 -2.97
N PHE A 170 7.94 -14.48 -3.50
CA PHE A 170 8.83 -13.65 -4.28
C PHE A 170 9.10 -12.35 -3.53
N GLU A 171 10.37 -11.97 -3.48
CA GLU A 171 10.76 -10.65 -3.02
C GLU A 171 10.56 -9.62 -4.13
N TRP A 172 10.15 -8.41 -3.80
CA TRP A 172 9.94 -7.35 -4.79
C TRP A 172 11.22 -7.00 -5.56
N ALA A 173 12.39 -7.18 -4.94
CA ALA A 173 13.69 -7.00 -5.59
C ALA A 173 14.00 -8.07 -6.67
N GLU A 174 13.33 -9.22 -6.65
CA GLU A 174 13.48 -10.26 -7.68
C GLU A 174 12.72 -9.91 -8.96
N MET A 175 11.70 -9.06 -8.87
CA MET A 175 10.83 -8.72 -9.99
C MET A 175 11.55 -7.81 -10.99
N GLN A 176 11.52 -8.19 -12.27
CA GLN A 176 12.19 -7.46 -13.34
C GLN A 176 11.19 -6.73 -14.23
N ARG A 177 10.12 -7.43 -14.64
CA ARG A 177 9.11 -6.93 -15.57
C ARG A 177 7.76 -7.54 -15.25
N TRP A 178 6.69 -6.85 -15.62
CA TRP A 178 5.33 -7.36 -15.59
C TRP A 178 4.51 -6.67 -16.67
N ASP A 179 3.49 -7.36 -17.17
CA ASP A 179 2.57 -6.85 -18.17
C ASP A 179 1.26 -7.66 -18.18
N THR A 180 0.29 -7.24 -18.97
CA THR A 180 -0.96 -7.95 -19.21
C THR A 180 -1.01 -8.57 -20.60
N ASP A 181 -1.60 -9.76 -20.69
CA ASP A 181 -1.90 -10.46 -21.95
C ASP A 181 -3.42 -10.48 -22.10
N GLU A 182 -3.97 -9.50 -22.83
CA GLU A 182 -5.42 -9.34 -22.99
C GLU A 182 -6.07 -10.52 -23.72
N GLU A 183 -5.40 -11.06 -24.74
CA GLU A 183 -5.90 -12.22 -25.50
C GLU A 183 -5.91 -13.48 -24.62
N GLY A 184 -4.86 -13.69 -23.83
CA GLY A 184 -4.73 -14.79 -22.90
C GLY A 184 -5.50 -14.61 -21.58
N MET A 185 -6.09 -13.43 -21.34
CA MET A 185 -6.68 -13.04 -20.05
C MET A 185 -5.72 -13.34 -18.88
N ALA A 186 -4.46 -12.91 -19.02
CA ALA A 186 -3.40 -13.29 -18.11
C ALA A 186 -2.57 -12.11 -17.59
N PHE A 187 -2.14 -12.23 -16.34
CA PHE A 187 -1.10 -11.39 -15.77
C PHE A 187 0.24 -12.10 -15.93
N CYS A 188 1.23 -11.39 -16.48
CA CYS A 188 2.55 -11.91 -16.78
C CYS A 188 3.60 -11.19 -15.94
N PHE A 189 4.52 -11.93 -15.32
CA PHE A 189 5.66 -11.34 -14.62
C PHE A 189 6.95 -12.12 -14.86
N GLU A 190 8.07 -11.41 -14.88
CA GLU A 190 9.42 -11.93 -14.99
C GLU A 190 10.16 -11.66 -13.69
N TYR A 191 10.77 -12.71 -13.13
CA TYR A 191 11.59 -12.60 -11.93
C TYR A 191 12.96 -13.24 -12.14
N ALA A 192 13.96 -12.77 -11.40
CA ALA A 192 15.31 -13.31 -11.38
C ALA A 192 15.74 -13.64 -9.94
N ARG A 193 16.36 -14.81 -9.74
CA ARG A 193 16.85 -15.27 -8.42
C ARG A 193 18.33 -15.57 -8.44
N GLY A 194 19.11 -14.77 -7.73
CA GLY A 194 20.56 -14.88 -7.72
C GLY A 194 21.09 -14.82 -9.16
N GLU A 195 21.94 -15.78 -9.52
CA GLU A 195 22.55 -15.86 -10.86
C GLU A 195 21.72 -16.68 -11.87
N LYS A 196 20.52 -17.13 -11.51
CA LYS A 196 19.67 -17.87 -12.44
C LYS A 196 19.12 -16.94 -13.53
N LYS A 197 18.94 -17.51 -14.73
CA LYS A 197 18.28 -16.79 -15.82
C LYS A 197 16.88 -16.32 -15.39
N PRO A 198 16.47 -15.10 -15.76
CA PRO A 198 15.12 -14.63 -15.53
C PRO A 198 14.07 -15.60 -16.09
N ARG A 199 12.94 -15.72 -15.39
CA ARG A 199 11.85 -16.63 -15.74
C ARG A 199 10.53 -15.87 -15.80
N TRP A 200 9.82 -16.04 -16.91
CA TRP A 200 8.44 -15.61 -17.06
C TRP A 200 7.47 -16.59 -16.41
N VAL A 201 6.40 -16.03 -15.86
CA VAL A 201 5.26 -16.75 -15.32
C VAL A 201 3.99 -16.06 -15.80
N LYS A 202 3.02 -16.86 -16.24
CA LYS A 202 1.68 -16.40 -16.61
C LYS A 202 0.66 -16.91 -15.60
N ILE A 203 -0.23 -16.03 -15.18
CA ILE A 203 -1.37 -16.30 -14.31
C ILE A 203 -2.64 -15.99 -15.08
N PHE A 204 -3.43 -17.01 -15.39
CA PHE A 204 -4.62 -16.89 -16.23
C PHE A 204 -5.83 -16.59 -15.35
N THR A 205 -6.26 -15.33 -15.33
CA THR A 205 -7.27 -14.83 -14.38
C THR A 205 -8.04 -13.66 -14.97
N PRO A 206 -9.37 -13.56 -14.80
CA PRO A 206 -10.13 -12.41 -15.25
C PRO A 206 -9.77 -11.11 -14.50
N TYR A 207 -8.99 -11.21 -13.43
CA TYR A 207 -8.52 -10.08 -12.61
C TYR A 207 -7.13 -9.58 -13.01
N PHE A 208 -6.61 -9.98 -14.18
CA PHE A 208 -5.25 -9.68 -14.62
C PHE A 208 -4.90 -8.18 -14.61
N ASN A 209 -5.83 -7.32 -15.05
CA ASN A 209 -5.64 -5.86 -14.99
C ASN A 209 -5.53 -5.36 -13.54
N TYR A 210 -6.32 -5.93 -12.62
CA TYR A 210 -6.26 -5.54 -11.22
C TYR A 210 -4.95 -6.03 -10.55
N MET A 211 -4.46 -7.23 -10.89
CA MET A 211 -3.13 -7.68 -10.47
C MET A 211 -2.03 -6.73 -10.93
N HIS A 212 -2.07 -6.32 -12.20
CA HIS A 212 -1.13 -5.34 -12.75
C HIS A 212 -1.18 -4.01 -11.98
N GLU A 213 -2.37 -3.47 -11.72
CA GLU A 213 -2.53 -2.25 -10.91
C GLU A 213 -1.99 -2.42 -9.48
N CYS A 214 -2.15 -3.59 -8.86
CA CYS A 214 -1.56 -3.88 -7.55
C CYS A 214 -0.02 -3.83 -7.62
N PHE A 215 0.61 -4.42 -8.65
CA PHE A 215 2.06 -4.37 -8.84
C PHE A 215 2.55 -2.93 -9.01
N GLU A 216 1.94 -2.19 -9.93
CA GLU A 216 2.24 -0.77 -10.14
C GLU A 216 2.15 0.03 -8.84
N ARG A 217 1.11 -0.23 -8.05
CA ARG A 217 0.92 0.46 -6.77
C ARG A 217 1.99 0.11 -5.76
N VAL A 218 2.30 -1.18 -5.59
CA VAL A 218 3.35 -1.65 -4.68
C VAL A 218 4.71 -1.05 -5.05
N PHE A 219 5.09 -1.08 -6.33
CA PHE A 219 6.35 -0.48 -6.78
C PHE A 219 6.41 1.03 -6.57
N CYS A 220 5.28 1.73 -6.76
CA CYS A 220 5.18 3.15 -6.46
C CYS A 220 5.42 3.43 -4.96
N GLU A 221 4.77 2.69 -4.06
CA GLU A 221 4.94 2.83 -2.61
C GLU A 221 6.36 2.43 -2.15
N LEU A 222 6.96 1.38 -2.72
CA LEU A 222 8.36 1.02 -2.44
C LEU A 222 9.34 2.12 -2.87
N LYS A 223 9.06 2.82 -3.98
CA LYS A 223 9.87 3.96 -4.41
C LYS A 223 9.75 5.13 -3.44
N TRP A 224 8.54 5.43 -2.95
CA TRP A 224 8.34 6.48 -1.95
C TRP A 224 9.15 6.23 -0.69
N ARG A 225 9.17 4.99 -0.19
CA ARG A 225 9.96 4.60 0.99
C ARG A 225 11.46 4.87 0.82
N LYS A 226 12.03 4.46 -0.33
CA LYS A 226 13.46 4.71 -0.62
C LYS A 226 13.80 6.19 -0.66
N GLN A 227 12.92 7.01 -1.23
CA GLN A 227 13.14 8.46 -1.30
C GLN A 227 13.13 9.10 0.10
N VAL A 228 12.26 8.64 0.99
CA VAL A 228 12.22 9.12 2.38
C VAL A 228 13.49 8.70 3.13
N GLU A 229 13.94 7.45 2.98
CA GLU A 229 15.18 6.96 3.58
C GLU A 229 16.42 7.76 3.11
N GLU A 230 16.55 8.01 1.80
CA GLU A 230 17.63 8.82 1.23
C GLU A 230 17.61 10.29 1.72
N GLU A 231 16.42 10.89 1.87
CA GLU A 231 16.27 12.25 2.41
C GLU A 231 16.60 12.36 3.91
N GLU A 232 16.42 11.29 4.68
CA GLU A 232 16.80 11.22 6.09
C GLU A 232 18.32 11.11 6.25
N GLU A 233 18.97 10.25 5.46
CA GLU A 233 20.44 10.09 5.46
C GLU A 233 21.16 11.41 5.08
N ASP A 234 20.61 12.15 4.11
CA ASP A 234 21.16 13.45 3.66
C ASP A 234 21.05 14.55 4.74
N LYS A 235 20.09 14.45 5.66
CA LYS A 235 19.93 15.40 6.77
C LYS A 235 20.90 15.11 7.90
N ASP A 236 21.16 13.83 8.18
CA ASP A 236 22.14 13.42 9.18
C ASP A 236 23.58 13.78 8.76
N ASN A 237 23.88 13.70 7.45
CA ASN A 237 25.19 14.08 6.92
C ASN A 237 25.44 15.61 6.91
N LYS A 238 24.40 16.43 7.05
CA LYS A 238 24.51 17.91 7.13
C LYS A 238 24.65 18.44 8.56
N ASN A 239 24.53 17.58 9.58
CA ASN A 239 24.78 17.92 10.98
C ASN A 239 26.20 17.53 11.40
N CYS A 240 27.22 18.14 10.77
CA CYS A 240 28.56 18.20 11.35
C CYS A 240 28.77 19.62 11.91
N PRO A 241 29.01 19.80 13.22
CA PRO A 241 29.11 21.12 13.82
C PRO A 241 30.44 21.82 13.48
N ASP A 242 30.36 23.12 13.22
CA ASP A 242 31.48 24.05 13.28
C ASP A 242 32.24 23.87 14.61
N SER A 243 33.47 23.35 14.54
CA SER A 243 34.44 23.51 15.62
C SER A 243 35.85 23.19 15.13
N GLU A 244 36.54 24.19 14.60
CA GLU A 244 37.99 24.26 14.74
C GLU A 244 38.35 25.47 15.60
N TYR A 245 38.60 25.16 16.88
CA TYR A 245 39.22 26.04 17.85
C TYR A 245 40.63 26.44 17.38
N LEU A 246 40.93 27.74 17.36
CA LEU A 246 42.31 28.24 17.44
C LEU A 246 42.49 29.10 18.70
N PRO A 247 43.61 28.94 19.45
CA PRO A 247 43.79 29.56 20.77
C PRO A 247 44.28 31.02 20.70
N PRO A 248 44.13 31.80 21.79
CA PRO A 248 44.47 33.22 21.80
C PRO A 248 45.97 33.46 22.00
N LEU A 249 46.60 34.16 21.06
CA LEU A 249 47.96 34.71 21.23
C LEU A 249 47.92 36.21 21.53
N LYS A 250 48.51 36.55 22.67
CA LYS A 250 48.63 37.88 23.26
C LYS A 250 49.57 38.80 22.46
N THR A 251 49.10 40.04 22.27
CA THR A 251 49.83 41.32 22.34
C THR A 251 50.92 41.62 21.30
N GLN A 252 50.65 42.58 20.41
CA GLN A 252 51.56 43.71 20.17
C GLN A 252 50.80 45.01 19.88
N GLN A 253 51.26 46.09 20.52
CA GLN A 253 50.83 47.48 20.38
C GLN A 253 51.13 48.06 18.99
N LYS A 254 50.27 49.01 18.58
CA LYS A 254 50.46 50.26 17.78
C LYS A 254 49.25 50.39 16.84
N GLY A 255 48.53 51.49 16.73
CA GLY A 255 48.64 52.85 17.22
C GLY A 255 47.42 53.62 16.68
N TRP A 256 47.10 54.73 17.32
CA TRP A 256 45.96 55.60 17.03
C TRP A 256 45.91 56.11 15.58
N ARG A 257 44.70 56.26 15.01
CA ARG A 257 44.25 57.51 14.37
C ARG A 257 42.75 57.49 14.05
N HIS A 258 42.06 58.53 14.54
CA HIS A 258 40.73 58.97 14.12
C HIS A 258 40.73 59.51 12.68
N LEU A 259 39.58 59.41 12.00
CA LEU A 259 38.89 60.35 11.08
C LEU A 259 37.75 59.50 10.45
N GLY A 260 36.46 59.81 10.44
CA GLY A 260 35.76 61.09 10.34
C GLY A 260 34.86 61.04 9.09
N GLY A 261 33.54 61.17 9.26
CA GLY A 261 32.54 61.42 8.20
C GLY A 261 32.15 60.20 7.33
N GLU A 262 30.96 60.09 6.77
CA GLU A 262 29.69 60.78 6.89
C GLU A 262 28.67 59.94 6.09
N ILE A 263 27.40 60.13 6.41
CA ILE A 263 26.24 59.45 5.83
C ILE A 263 26.01 59.96 4.40
N ALA A 264 25.68 59.07 3.46
CA ALA A 264 24.96 59.46 2.25
C ALA A 264 23.91 58.41 1.91
N THR A 265 22.67 58.86 2.00
CA THR A 265 21.45 58.25 1.50
C THR A 265 21.43 58.17 -0.03
N SER A 266 20.94 57.06 -0.58
CA SER A 266 20.04 57.01 -1.74
C SER A 266 19.35 55.65 -1.73
#